data_AF-A0A941B100-F1
#
_entry.id   AF-A0A941B100-F1
#
_cell.length_a   1.000
_cell.length_b   1.000
_cell.length_c   1.000
_cell.angle_alpha   90.00
_cell.angle_beta   90.00
_cell.angle_gamma   90.00
#
_symmetry.space_group_name_H-M   'P 1'
#
loop_
_entity.id
_entity.type
_entity.pdbx_description
1 polymer ?
#
loop_
_entity_poly.entity_id
_entity_poly.type
_entity_poly.pdbx_seq_one_letter_code
_entity_poly.pdbx_strand_id
1 'polypeptide(L)'
;MTKRAWSLAAMFVALCACQRGAPGPDAAELAAKKAKAEQVFLAENAAWREQRRQELLQPDGWTSLVGLHWLDPGAHYIGSGGSSGIRLAVGPAKMGMLVLKQDRIEFTPESGAALTLDGEPLKGRVELHSDREQTPSVIGFDEGKGKLTVIRRGDRYALRVKHADAPSRVNFAGVQYWNADPSWRLVGKFVANPPGKTIPIVDIVGMTTDSPNPGAVEFVRDGKTYRIEALAEDDSGALFLVFADRTSGHGSYPAGRFLDAAKPDAQGRVVLDFNRAYDPPCAFTPFATCPLPPPENRLDLAITAGEKAYAHPESAPDKEVR
;
A
#
# COMPACT_ATOMS: atom_id res chain seq x y z
N MET A 1 -65.82 61.75 45.54
CA MET A 1 -66.38 61.21 44.27
C MET A 1 -65.49 61.63 43.11
N THR A 2 -64.82 60.63 42.53
CA THR A 2 -64.30 60.48 41.15
C THR A 2 -63.77 61.68 40.35
N LYS A 3 -62.45 61.64 40.12
CA LYS A 3 -61.71 62.29 39.03
C LYS A 3 -61.86 61.47 37.73
N ARG A 4 -61.86 62.13 36.56
CA ARG A 4 -61.54 61.53 35.25
C ARG A 4 -60.70 62.51 34.43
N ALA A 5 -59.54 62.04 33.98
CA ALA A 5 -58.74 62.59 32.89
C ALA A 5 -58.11 61.37 32.19
N TRP A 6 -58.41 61.14 30.91
CA TRP A 6 -57.79 60.06 30.12
C TRP A 6 -57.19 60.65 28.83
N SER A 7 -55.92 60.30 28.62
CA SER A 7 -55.04 60.70 27.53
C SER A 7 -54.94 59.62 26.46
N LEU A 8 -54.54 60.05 25.25
CA LEU A 8 -54.28 59.28 24.04
C LEU A 8 -53.33 58.08 24.22
N ALA A 9 -53.57 57.01 23.46
CA ALA A 9 -52.63 55.91 23.24
C ALA A 9 -52.29 55.82 21.73
N ALA A 10 -50.99 55.93 21.41
CA ALA A 10 -50.42 55.64 20.10
C ALA A 10 -49.61 54.34 20.19
N MET A 11 -49.84 53.43 19.25
CA MET A 11 -49.30 52.08 19.21
C MET A 11 -48.01 52.08 18.37
N PHE A 12 -46.85 51.85 19.01
CA PHE A 12 -45.57 51.63 18.34
C PHE A 12 -45.28 50.13 18.27
N VAL A 13 -45.18 49.59 17.05
CA VAL A 13 -44.70 48.23 16.77
C VAL A 13 -43.18 48.29 16.69
N ALA A 14 -42.48 47.66 17.65
CA ALA A 14 -41.03 47.50 17.62
C ALA A 14 -40.65 46.20 16.89
N LEU A 15 -40.05 46.33 15.70
CA LEU A 15 -39.39 45.24 14.99
C LEU A 15 -38.04 44.95 15.67
N CYS A 16 -37.92 43.82 16.38
CA CYS A 16 -36.64 43.28 16.81
C CYS A 16 -35.88 42.72 15.60
N ALA A 17 -34.97 43.52 15.03
CA ALA A 17 -33.97 43.04 14.09
C ALA A 17 -32.90 42.23 14.85
N CYS A 18 -32.84 40.91 14.62
CA CYS A 18 -31.71 40.10 15.02
C CYS A 18 -30.46 40.53 14.24
N GLN A 19 -29.64 41.40 14.83
CA GLN A 19 -28.28 41.66 14.34
C GLN A 19 -27.44 40.40 14.56
N ARG A 20 -27.30 39.56 13.52
CA ARG A 20 -26.15 38.66 13.40
C ARG A 20 -24.93 39.55 13.15
N GLY A 21 -24.27 39.98 14.23
CA GLY A 21 -22.99 40.69 14.13
C GLY A 21 -21.99 39.85 13.35
N ALA A 22 -21.27 40.47 12.42
CA ALA A 22 -20.18 39.82 11.71
C ALA A 22 -19.18 39.23 12.72
N PRO A 23 -18.59 38.05 12.46
CA PRO A 23 -17.55 37.50 13.32
C PRO A 23 -16.44 38.54 13.49
N GLY A 24 -15.97 38.73 14.74
CA GLY A 24 -14.86 39.64 15.02
C GLY A 24 -13.64 39.32 14.16
N PRO A 25 -12.75 40.29 13.88
CA PRO A 25 -11.62 40.12 12.96
C PRO A 25 -10.78 38.86 13.24
N ASP A 26 -10.59 38.49 14.51
CA ASP A 26 -9.85 37.29 14.92
C ASP A 26 -10.56 35.97 14.55
N ALA A 27 -11.90 35.94 14.60
CA ALA A 27 -12.68 34.76 14.23
C ALA A 27 -12.73 34.57 12.71
N ALA A 28 -12.81 35.67 11.95
CA ALA A 28 -12.72 35.63 10.49
C ALA A 28 -11.32 35.17 10.03
N GLU A 29 -10.25 35.65 10.68
CA GLU A 29 -8.87 35.24 10.39
C GLU A 29 -8.63 33.76 10.72
N LEU A 30 -9.11 33.28 11.88
CA LEU A 30 -8.99 31.88 12.27
C LEU A 30 -9.75 30.95 11.31
N ALA A 31 -10.95 31.34 10.88
CA ALA A 31 -11.74 30.60 9.90
C ALA A 31 -11.01 30.52 8.54
N ALA A 32 -10.43 31.63 8.08
CA ALA A 32 -9.65 31.66 6.84
C ALA A 32 -8.40 30.77 6.92
N LYS A 33 -7.68 30.78 8.05
CA LYS A 33 -6.52 29.89 8.28
C LYS A 33 -6.93 28.42 8.26
N LYS A 34 -8.04 28.07 8.91
CA LYS A 34 -8.56 26.69 8.92
C LYS A 34 -8.96 26.23 7.52
N ALA A 35 -9.69 27.07 6.77
CA ALA A 35 -10.09 26.76 5.40
C ALA A 35 -8.88 26.57 4.48
N LYS A 36 -7.85 27.42 4.63
CA LYS A 36 -6.60 27.26 3.88
C LYS A 36 -5.87 25.97 4.22
N ALA A 37 -5.77 25.62 5.51
CA ALA A 37 -5.14 24.37 5.94
C ALA A 37 -5.88 23.13 5.40
N GLU A 38 -7.21 23.16 5.38
CA GLU A 38 -8.05 22.12 4.80
C GLU A 38 -7.85 21.99 3.29
N GLN A 39 -7.80 23.11 2.56
CA GLN A 39 -7.49 23.10 1.12
C GLN A 39 -6.11 22.50 0.83
N VAL A 40 -5.08 22.85 1.61
CA VAL A 40 -3.74 22.28 1.48
C VAL A 40 -3.77 20.78 1.74
N PHE A 41 -4.43 20.34 2.81
CA PHE A 41 -4.58 18.92 3.13
C PHE A 41 -5.27 18.12 2.02
N LEU A 42 -6.34 18.66 1.44
CA LEU A 42 -7.05 18.01 0.33
C LEU A 42 -6.17 17.93 -0.93
N ALA A 43 -5.42 18.99 -1.24
CA ALA A 43 -4.49 19.01 -2.37
C ALA A 43 -3.35 18.00 -2.19
N GLU A 44 -2.76 17.92 -1.00
CA GLU A 44 -1.73 16.92 -0.66
C GLU A 44 -2.26 15.49 -0.83
N ASN A 45 -3.48 15.21 -0.36
CA ASN A 45 -4.09 13.89 -0.51
C ASN A 45 -4.40 13.57 -1.97
N ALA A 46 -4.89 14.52 -2.76
CA ALA A 46 -5.12 14.32 -4.19
C ALA A 46 -3.81 14.01 -4.93
N ALA A 47 -2.74 14.75 -4.63
CA ALA A 47 -1.42 14.51 -5.21
C ALA A 47 -0.88 13.12 -4.85
N TRP A 48 -0.99 12.73 -3.57
CA TRP A 48 -0.58 11.38 -3.13
C TRP A 48 -1.38 10.27 -3.82
N ARG A 49 -2.70 10.42 -3.97
CA ARG A 49 -3.55 9.44 -4.67
C ARG A 49 -3.17 9.30 -6.15
N GLU A 50 -2.83 10.41 -6.80
CA GLU A 50 -2.36 10.37 -8.19
C GLU A 50 -0.99 9.71 -8.31
N GLN A 51 -0.04 10.03 -7.41
CA GLN A 51 1.24 9.34 -7.36
C GLN A 51 1.04 7.82 -7.17
N ARG A 52 0.21 7.44 -6.20
CA ARG A 52 -0.13 6.04 -5.92
C ARG A 52 -0.72 5.34 -7.15
N ARG A 53 -1.58 6.02 -7.91
CA ARG A 53 -2.13 5.50 -9.18
C ARG A 53 -1.04 5.29 -10.22
N GLN A 54 -0.10 6.23 -10.36
CA GLN A 54 1.01 6.13 -11.31
C GLN A 54 1.97 4.99 -10.96
N GLU A 55 2.26 4.79 -9.67
CA GLU A 55 3.06 3.66 -9.18
C GLU A 55 2.40 2.32 -9.50
N LEU A 56 1.09 2.21 -9.27
CA LEU A 56 0.31 1.02 -9.60
C LEU A 56 0.21 0.78 -11.11
N LEU A 57 0.45 1.77 -11.97
CA LEU A 57 0.41 1.62 -13.42
C LEU A 57 1.79 1.48 -14.07
N GLN A 58 2.88 1.51 -13.29
CA GLN A 58 4.22 1.29 -13.83
C GLN A 58 4.29 -0.06 -14.56
N PRO A 59 4.95 -0.13 -15.73
CA PRO A 59 5.07 -1.37 -16.51
C PRO A 59 5.66 -2.55 -15.74
N ASP A 60 6.48 -2.28 -14.73
CA ASP A 60 7.07 -3.26 -13.83
C ASP A 60 6.62 -3.08 -12.36
N GLY A 61 5.51 -2.35 -12.13
CA GLY A 61 4.89 -2.16 -10.82
C GLY A 61 4.22 -3.43 -10.28
N TRP A 62 3.58 -3.34 -9.12
CA TRP A 62 2.97 -4.53 -8.47
C TRP A 62 1.82 -5.15 -9.25
N THR A 63 1.07 -4.37 -10.02
CA THR A 63 -0.01 -4.84 -10.89
C THR A 63 0.49 -5.54 -12.15
N SER A 64 1.80 -5.47 -12.45
CA SER A 64 2.41 -6.13 -13.62
C SER A 64 2.72 -7.61 -13.40
N LEU A 65 2.48 -8.14 -12.20
CA LEU A 65 2.79 -9.53 -11.88
C LEU A 65 1.88 -10.49 -12.65
N VAL A 66 2.50 -11.48 -13.30
CA VAL A 66 1.85 -12.52 -14.11
C VAL A 66 2.23 -13.94 -13.71
N GLY A 67 3.13 -14.10 -12.73
CA GLY A 67 3.53 -15.42 -12.25
C GLY A 67 4.37 -15.39 -10.97
N LEU A 68 4.19 -16.43 -10.17
CA LEU A 68 5.04 -16.79 -9.04
C LEU A 68 5.25 -18.32 -9.08
N HIS A 69 6.49 -18.77 -9.25
CA HIS A 69 6.82 -20.18 -9.43
C HIS A 69 7.86 -20.61 -8.40
N TRP A 70 7.45 -21.41 -7.41
CA TRP A 70 8.38 -21.98 -6.45
C TRP A 70 9.37 -22.93 -7.12
N LEU A 71 10.61 -22.91 -6.64
CA LEU A 71 11.70 -23.72 -7.19
C LEU A 71 11.99 -24.92 -6.29
N ASP A 72 11.95 -26.10 -6.89
CA ASP A 72 12.48 -27.32 -6.28
C ASP A 72 13.96 -27.53 -6.68
N PRO A 73 14.79 -28.18 -5.85
CA PRO A 73 16.16 -28.51 -6.22
C PRO A 73 16.22 -29.31 -7.54
N GLY A 74 17.21 -28.99 -8.37
CA GLY A 74 17.40 -29.64 -9.67
C GLY A 74 17.19 -28.70 -10.85
N ALA A 75 17.04 -29.31 -12.04
CA ALA A 75 16.96 -28.60 -13.32
C ALA A 75 15.52 -28.48 -13.81
N HIS A 76 15.13 -27.28 -14.23
CA HIS A 76 13.81 -26.94 -14.74
C HIS A 76 13.92 -26.17 -16.05
N TYR A 77 13.25 -26.64 -17.10
CA TYR A 77 13.04 -25.84 -18.30
C TYR A 77 11.98 -24.78 -18.04
N ILE A 78 12.27 -23.54 -18.44
CA ILE A 78 11.40 -22.37 -18.30
C ILE A 78 10.93 -21.93 -19.69
N GLY A 79 9.65 -21.58 -19.79
CA GLY A 79 9.06 -20.95 -20.98
C GLY A 79 7.54 -21.08 -20.99
N SER A 80 6.88 -20.48 -21.97
CA SER A 80 5.42 -20.59 -22.13
C SER A 80 4.96 -21.90 -22.80
N GLY A 81 5.90 -22.64 -23.41
CA GLY A 81 5.64 -23.90 -24.09
C GLY A 81 5.15 -25.01 -23.15
N GLY A 82 4.33 -25.92 -23.67
CA GLY A 82 3.71 -26.99 -22.89
C GLY A 82 4.67 -28.04 -22.32
N SER A 83 5.92 -28.08 -22.79
CA SER A 83 6.97 -28.99 -22.29
C SER A 83 7.83 -28.39 -21.19
N SER A 84 7.59 -27.14 -20.78
CA SER A 84 8.37 -26.47 -19.74
C SER A 84 7.95 -26.96 -18.34
N GLY A 85 8.94 -27.32 -17.51
CA GLY A 85 8.69 -27.68 -16.11
C GLY A 85 8.16 -26.48 -15.31
N ILE A 86 8.66 -25.29 -15.61
CA ILE A 86 8.10 -24.01 -15.15
C ILE A 86 7.42 -23.35 -16.34
N ARG A 87 6.10 -23.44 -16.37
CA ARG A 87 5.28 -22.88 -17.45
C ARG A 87 4.91 -21.43 -17.16
N LEU A 88 5.43 -20.51 -17.97
CA LEU A 88 5.13 -19.09 -17.89
C LEU A 88 3.80 -18.77 -18.57
N ALA A 89 3.04 -17.81 -18.03
CA ALA A 89 1.84 -17.30 -18.68
C ALA A 89 2.14 -16.50 -19.97
N VAL A 90 3.30 -15.84 -20.00
CA VAL A 90 3.77 -15.02 -21.12
C VAL A 90 5.29 -15.15 -21.27
N GLY A 91 5.78 -15.03 -22.51
CA GLY A 91 7.20 -15.10 -22.86
C GLY A 91 7.52 -16.17 -23.90
N PRO A 92 8.81 -16.35 -24.25
CA PRO A 92 9.24 -17.33 -25.24
C PRO A 92 8.79 -18.75 -24.89
N ALA A 93 8.45 -19.55 -25.91
CA ALA A 93 8.04 -20.95 -25.73
C ALA A 93 9.14 -21.76 -25.01
N LYS A 94 10.40 -21.51 -25.37
CA LYS A 94 11.59 -21.99 -24.68
C LYS A 94 12.44 -20.79 -24.29
N MET A 95 12.50 -20.49 -23.00
CA MET A 95 13.29 -19.38 -22.47
C MET A 95 14.69 -19.85 -22.08
N GLY A 96 14.79 -21.00 -21.41
CA GLY A 96 16.06 -21.56 -20.98
C GLY A 96 15.90 -22.64 -19.91
N MET A 97 17.01 -23.00 -19.29
CA MET A 97 17.05 -23.96 -18.20
C MET A 97 17.59 -23.29 -16.94
N LEU A 98 16.85 -23.42 -15.84
CA LEU A 98 17.29 -23.02 -14.51
C LEU A 98 17.70 -24.25 -13.72
N VAL A 99 18.76 -24.13 -12.93
CA VAL A 99 19.24 -25.19 -12.05
C VAL A 99 19.42 -24.62 -10.65
N LEU A 100 18.66 -25.14 -9.68
CA LEU A 100 18.83 -24.84 -8.27
C LEU A 100 19.68 -25.96 -7.63
N LYS A 101 20.87 -25.62 -7.14
CA LYS A 101 21.74 -26.51 -6.37
C LYS A 101 22.03 -25.85 -5.03
N GLN A 102 21.45 -26.41 -3.97
CA GLN A 102 21.53 -25.83 -2.62
C GLN A 102 20.97 -24.40 -2.61
N ASP A 103 21.80 -23.38 -2.48
CA ASP A 103 21.46 -21.95 -2.50
C ASP A 103 21.88 -21.24 -3.81
N ARG A 104 22.50 -21.97 -4.73
CA ARG A 104 23.01 -21.44 -6.00
C ARG A 104 22.03 -21.68 -7.14
N ILE A 105 21.67 -20.62 -7.85
CA ILE A 105 20.74 -20.65 -8.99
C ILE A 105 21.50 -20.31 -10.26
N GLU A 106 21.64 -21.28 -11.16
CA GLU A 106 22.23 -21.06 -12.47
C GLU A 106 21.13 -20.99 -13.53
N PHE A 107 21.22 -20.05 -14.46
CA PHE A 107 20.33 -19.96 -15.62
C PHE A 107 21.15 -20.07 -16.90
N THR A 108 20.71 -20.93 -17.81
CA THR A 108 21.28 -21.08 -19.16
C THR A 108 20.20 -20.71 -20.18
N PRO A 109 20.37 -19.63 -20.97
CA PRO A 109 19.39 -19.23 -21.97
C PRO A 109 19.26 -20.28 -23.08
N GLU A 110 18.07 -20.43 -23.65
CA GLU A 110 17.87 -21.22 -24.86
C GLU A 110 18.57 -20.55 -26.05
N SER A 111 19.12 -21.35 -26.97
CA SER A 111 19.72 -20.82 -28.19
C SER A 111 18.72 -19.99 -28.99
N GLY A 112 19.08 -18.74 -29.30
CA GLY A 112 18.23 -17.82 -30.05
C GLY A 112 17.15 -17.10 -29.23
N ALA A 113 17.02 -17.38 -27.93
CA ALA A 113 16.14 -16.60 -27.06
C ALA A 113 16.71 -15.17 -26.87
N ALA A 114 15.90 -14.16 -27.22
CA ALA A 114 16.24 -12.76 -27.01
C ALA A 114 16.03 -12.39 -25.54
N LEU A 115 17.04 -12.62 -24.71
CA LEU A 115 17.03 -12.34 -23.28
C LEU A 115 18.12 -11.34 -22.90
N THR A 116 17.88 -10.60 -21.82
CA THR A 116 18.89 -9.77 -21.17
C THR A 116 19.12 -10.21 -19.74
N LEU A 117 20.29 -9.95 -19.19
CA LEU A 117 20.59 -9.97 -17.76
C LEU A 117 20.96 -8.54 -17.37
N ASP A 118 20.19 -7.94 -16.47
CA ASP A 118 20.41 -6.59 -15.96
C ASP A 118 20.54 -5.53 -17.08
N GLY A 119 19.79 -5.72 -18.17
CA GLY A 119 19.75 -4.85 -19.34
C GLY A 119 20.70 -5.25 -20.47
N GLU A 120 21.71 -6.10 -20.20
CA GLU A 120 22.70 -6.50 -21.19
C GLU A 120 22.35 -7.84 -21.88
N PRO A 121 22.68 -8.04 -23.17
CA PRO A 121 22.35 -9.28 -23.87
C PRO A 121 22.90 -10.54 -23.19
N LEU A 122 22.02 -11.49 -22.88
CA LEU A 122 22.36 -12.73 -22.20
C LEU A 122 22.69 -13.84 -23.21
N LYS A 123 23.97 -14.18 -23.35
CA LYS A 123 24.46 -15.14 -24.37
C LYS A 123 24.92 -16.49 -23.83
N GLY A 124 25.01 -16.64 -22.51
CA GLY A 124 25.60 -17.82 -21.88
C GLY A 124 25.05 -18.08 -20.48
N ARG A 125 25.56 -19.12 -19.84
CA ARG A 125 25.18 -19.47 -18.47
C ARG A 125 25.59 -18.36 -17.51
N VAL A 126 24.69 -18.03 -16.59
CA VAL A 126 24.89 -17.05 -15.53
C VAL A 126 24.40 -17.58 -14.20
N GLU A 127 24.87 -16.98 -13.11
CA GLU A 127 24.31 -17.16 -11.78
C GLU A 127 23.28 -16.05 -11.53
N LEU A 128 22.14 -16.39 -10.93
CA LEU A 128 21.09 -15.45 -10.57
C LEU A 128 21.07 -15.22 -9.07
N HIS A 129 21.04 -13.96 -8.67
CA HIS A 129 20.89 -13.55 -7.29
C HIS A 129 19.43 -13.21 -6.97
N SER A 130 18.98 -13.51 -5.75
CA SER A 130 17.61 -13.23 -5.29
C SER A 130 17.41 -11.80 -4.79
N ASP A 131 16.22 -11.50 -4.29
CA ASP A 131 15.86 -10.21 -3.69
C ASP A 131 16.45 -9.99 -2.28
N ARG A 132 17.37 -10.86 -1.82
CA ARG A 132 18.06 -10.75 -0.52
C ARG A 132 19.53 -10.36 -0.65
N GLU A 133 20.06 -10.43 -1.86
CA GLU A 133 21.41 -10.04 -2.21
C GLU A 133 21.47 -8.55 -2.56
N GLN A 134 22.66 -7.95 -2.46
CA GLN A 134 22.83 -6.51 -2.75
C GLN A 134 22.53 -6.17 -4.22
N THR A 135 22.77 -7.11 -5.13
CA THR A 135 22.53 -6.98 -6.56
C THR A 135 21.64 -8.13 -7.07
N PRO A 136 20.32 -8.05 -6.86
CA PRO A 136 19.37 -9.01 -7.41
C PRO A 136 19.43 -9.03 -8.94
N SER A 137 19.40 -10.23 -9.53
CA SER A 137 19.45 -10.38 -10.99
C SER A 137 18.06 -10.20 -11.62
N VAL A 138 18.02 -9.53 -12.77
CA VAL A 138 16.81 -9.36 -13.57
C VAL A 138 17.03 -9.93 -14.97
N ILE A 139 16.29 -10.99 -15.30
CA ILE A 139 16.20 -11.46 -16.68
C ILE A 139 15.11 -10.66 -17.39
N GLY A 140 15.49 -9.93 -18.45
CA GLY A 140 14.55 -9.26 -19.35
C GLY A 140 14.17 -10.17 -20.53
N PHE A 141 12.91 -10.11 -20.95
CA PHE A 141 12.41 -10.80 -22.14
C PHE A 141 11.32 -9.95 -22.82
N ASP A 142 10.88 -10.39 -24.02
CA ASP A 142 9.86 -9.68 -24.82
C ASP A 142 10.17 -8.19 -24.98
N GLU A 143 11.39 -7.91 -25.49
CA GLU A 143 11.86 -6.54 -25.73
C GLU A 143 11.86 -5.64 -24.47
N GLY A 144 12.03 -6.25 -23.29
CA GLY A 144 12.08 -5.56 -22.01
C GLY A 144 10.72 -5.35 -21.34
N LYS A 145 9.62 -5.78 -21.97
CA LYS A 145 8.29 -5.79 -21.34
C LYS A 145 8.20 -6.82 -20.22
N GLY A 146 8.85 -7.96 -20.39
CA GLY A 146 8.90 -9.04 -19.45
C GLY A 146 10.10 -8.94 -18.51
N LYS A 147 9.88 -9.17 -17.22
CA LYS A 147 10.96 -9.28 -16.22
C LYS A 147 10.77 -10.55 -15.39
N LEU A 148 11.86 -11.27 -15.17
CA LEU A 148 11.91 -12.45 -14.33
C LEU A 148 13.02 -12.25 -13.28
N THR A 149 12.66 -12.37 -12.01
CA THR A 149 13.59 -12.25 -10.89
C THR A 149 13.48 -13.46 -9.97
N VAL A 150 14.58 -13.78 -9.29
CA VAL A 150 14.56 -14.73 -8.19
C VAL A 150 14.15 -13.98 -6.93
N ILE A 151 13.25 -14.57 -6.13
CA ILE A 151 12.92 -14.08 -4.80
C ILE A 151 13.15 -15.18 -3.77
N ARG A 152 13.47 -14.79 -2.54
CA ARG A 152 13.64 -15.72 -1.42
C ARG A 152 12.70 -15.38 -0.27
N ARG A 153 11.93 -16.37 0.15
CA ARG A 153 11.02 -16.29 1.31
C ARG A 153 11.36 -17.46 2.24
N GLY A 154 11.78 -17.16 3.46
CA GLY A 154 12.40 -18.15 4.34
C GLY A 154 13.60 -18.85 3.67
N ASP A 155 13.54 -20.17 3.61
CA ASP A 155 14.52 -21.06 2.98
C ASP A 155 14.18 -21.42 1.51
N ARG A 156 13.07 -20.92 0.98
CA ARG A 156 12.58 -21.26 -0.36
C ARG A 156 12.83 -20.15 -1.37
N TYR A 157 13.11 -20.57 -2.60
CA TYR A 157 13.24 -19.69 -3.75
C TYR A 157 12.03 -19.78 -4.66
N ALA A 158 11.70 -18.67 -5.32
CA ALA A 158 10.70 -18.63 -6.37
C ALA A 158 11.15 -17.71 -7.52
N LEU A 159 10.63 -17.96 -8.71
CA LEU A 159 10.67 -17.02 -9.83
C LEU A 159 9.44 -16.12 -9.76
N ARG A 160 9.68 -14.82 -9.70
CA ARG A 160 8.66 -13.79 -9.84
C ARG A 160 8.69 -13.27 -11.26
N VAL A 161 7.53 -13.24 -11.90
CA VAL A 161 7.40 -12.87 -13.31
C VAL A 161 6.49 -11.66 -13.42
N LYS A 162 6.99 -10.62 -14.08
CA LYS A 162 6.28 -9.39 -14.40
C LYS A 162 6.18 -9.22 -15.91
N HIS A 163 5.11 -8.60 -16.37
CA HIS A 163 4.93 -8.23 -17.75
C HIS A 163 4.21 -6.88 -17.87
N ALA A 164 4.73 -6.01 -18.74
CA ALA A 164 4.12 -4.70 -19.01
C ALA A 164 2.68 -4.80 -19.51
N ASP A 165 2.29 -5.92 -20.11
CA ASP A 165 0.92 -6.14 -20.61
C ASP A 165 0.07 -7.03 -19.69
N ALA A 166 0.42 -7.15 -18.41
CA ALA A 166 -0.35 -7.95 -17.44
C ALA A 166 -1.83 -7.51 -17.38
N PRO A 167 -2.81 -8.44 -17.43
CA PRO A 167 -4.23 -8.11 -17.35
C PRO A 167 -4.60 -7.24 -16.14
N SER A 168 -4.03 -7.53 -14.96
CA SER A 168 -4.21 -6.76 -13.74
C SER A 168 -3.73 -5.31 -13.83
N ARG A 169 -2.80 -5.00 -14.74
CA ARG A 169 -2.31 -3.64 -15.01
C ARG A 169 -3.10 -2.96 -16.11
N VAL A 170 -3.29 -3.61 -17.27
CA VAL A 170 -3.95 -2.99 -18.43
C VAL A 170 -5.44 -2.76 -18.19
N ASN A 171 -6.08 -3.60 -17.36
CA ASN A 171 -7.47 -3.46 -16.95
C ASN A 171 -7.63 -2.84 -15.56
N PHE A 172 -6.62 -2.14 -15.04
CA PHE A 172 -6.65 -1.57 -13.70
C PHE A 172 -7.83 -0.58 -13.53
N ALA A 173 -8.74 -0.87 -12.61
CA ALA A 173 -9.99 -0.13 -12.43
C ALA A 173 -9.84 1.16 -11.61
N GLY A 174 -8.66 1.42 -11.05
CA GLY A 174 -8.44 2.48 -10.08
C GLY A 174 -8.81 2.07 -8.66
N VAL A 175 -8.17 2.69 -7.67
CA VAL A 175 -8.48 2.46 -6.26
C VAL A 175 -9.55 3.43 -5.79
N GLN A 176 -10.52 2.92 -5.02
CA GLN A 176 -11.52 3.75 -4.36
C GLN A 176 -11.00 4.19 -2.99
N TYR A 177 -11.38 5.38 -2.56
CA TYR A 177 -10.95 5.93 -1.27
C TYR A 177 -12.14 6.34 -0.41
N TRP A 178 -11.93 6.41 0.90
CA TRP A 178 -12.79 7.24 1.73
C TRP A 178 -12.54 8.74 1.45
N ASN A 179 -13.50 9.59 1.83
CA ASN A 179 -13.29 11.02 1.82
C ASN A 179 -12.09 11.34 2.72
N ALA A 180 -11.19 12.19 2.23
CA ALA A 180 -10.04 12.60 3.02
C ALA A 180 -10.53 13.37 4.25
N ASP A 181 -10.09 12.97 5.43
CA ASP A 181 -10.50 13.55 6.70
C ASP A 181 -9.24 13.87 7.54
N PRO A 182 -8.99 15.17 7.83
CA PRO A 182 -7.86 15.60 8.65
C PRO A 182 -7.82 14.96 10.03
N SER A 183 -8.95 14.49 10.57
CA SER A 183 -9.02 13.83 11.88
C SER A 183 -8.29 12.48 11.92
N TRP A 184 -8.01 11.90 10.75
CA TRP A 184 -7.23 10.67 10.59
C TRP A 184 -5.73 10.90 10.37
N ARG A 185 -5.27 12.16 10.41
CA ARG A 185 -3.84 12.52 10.53
C ARG A 185 -3.51 12.72 12.01
N LEU A 186 -3.08 11.63 12.66
CA LEU A 186 -2.84 11.58 14.10
C LEU A 186 -1.36 11.75 14.42
N VAL A 187 -1.05 12.37 15.55
CA VAL A 187 0.31 12.43 16.08
C VAL A 187 0.44 11.36 17.17
N GLY A 188 1.27 10.37 16.92
CA GLY A 188 1.63 9.31 17.87
C GLY A 188 2.98 9.56 18.52
N LYS A 189 3.24 8.80 19.59
CA LYS A 189 4.53 8.72 20.28
C LYS A 189 5.22 7.43 19.86
N PHE A 190 6.47 7.53 19.43
CA PHE A 190 7.31 6.37 19.17
C PHE A 190 7.86 5.81 20.48
N VAL A 191 7.72 4.49 20.65
CA VAL A 191 8.26 3.72 21.75
C VAL A 191 9.28 2.75 21.18
N ALA A 192 10.56 3.11 21.27
CA ALA A 192 11.65 2.35 20.70
C ALA A 192 11.83 0.99 21.40
N ASN A 193 12.14 -0.02 20.60
CA ASN A 193 12.63 -1.31 21.09
C ASN A 193 14.16 -1.29 21.22
N PRO A 194 14.76 -2.19 22.02
CA PRO A 194 16.21 -2.37 22.03
C PRO A 194 16.75 -2.72 20.63
N PRO A 195 17.96 -2.27 20.26
CA PRO A 195 18.58 -2.63 18.99
C PRO A 195 18.61 -4.14 18.76
N GLY A 196 18.31 -4.57 17.53
CA GLY A 196 18.28 -5.98 17.15
C GLY A 196 16.99 -6.73 17.52
N LYS A 197 16.01 -6.07 18.14
CA LYS A 197 14.68 -6.66 18.36
C LYS A 197 14.02 -7.01 17.02
N THR A 198 13.46 -8.20 16.95
CA THR A 198 12.65 -8.68 15.82
C THR A 198 11.22 -9.02 16.26
N ILE A 199 10.33 -9.11 15.27
CA ILE A 199 8.96 -9.63 15.41
C ILE A 199 8.70 -10.65 14.29
N PRO A 200 8.08 -11.81 14.59
CA PRO A 200 7.73 -12.78 13.56
C PRO A 200 6.60 -12.24 12.68
N ILE A 201 6.83 -12.17 11.37
CA ILE A 201 5.84 -11.76 10.38
C ILE A 201 5.53 -12.93 9.46
N VAL A 202 4.25 -13.28 9.39
CA VAL A 202 3.73 -14.29 8.46
C VAL A 202 3.31 -13.59 7.17
N ASP A 203 3.67 -14.12 6.02
CA ASP A 203 3.17 -13.62 4.73
C ASP A 203 1.93 -14.40 4.22
N ILE A 204 1.31 -13.89 3.16
CA ILE A 204 0.10 -14.50 2.57
C ILE A 204 0.34 -15.92 2.02
N VAL A 205 1.60 -16.32 1.78
CA VAL A 205 1.95 -17.67 1.32
C VAL A 205 2.31 -18.61 2.48
N GLY A 206 2.13 -18.15 3.72
CA GLY A 206 2.27 -18.94 4.94
C GLY A 206 3.70 -19.02 5.48
N MET A 207 4.63 -18.20 4.98
CA MET A 207 6.01 -18.18 5.44
C MET A 207 6.21 -17.16 6.56
N THR A 208 6.88 -17.60 7.62
CA THR A 208 7.24 -16.74 8.75
C THR A 208 8.68 -16.25 8.59
N THR A 209 8.90 -14.95 8.74
CA THR A 209 10.23 -14.34 8.78
C THR A 209 10.33 -13.39 9.96
N ASP A 210 11.42 -13.49 10.72
CA ASP A 210 11.74 -12.50 11.76
C ASP A 210 12.14 -11.19 11.09
N SER A 211 11.31 -10.17 11.28
CA SER A 211 11.50 -8.85 10.68
C SER A 211 12.03 -7.87 11.74
N PRO A 212 12.96 -6.96 11.39
CA PRO A 212 13.42 -5.93 12.32
C PRO A 212 12.24 -5.09 12.84
N ASN A 213 12.15 -4.97 14.16
CA ASN A 213 11.13 -4.17 14.83
C ASN A 213 11.83 -3.05 15.63
N PRO A 214 11.93 -1.82 15.07
CA PRO A 214 12.58 -0.70 15.74
C PRO A 214 11.79 -0.17 16.94
N GLY A 215 10.51 -0.52 17.07
CA GLY A 215 9.60 0.01 18.08
C GLY A 215 8.16 0.01 17.60
N ALA A 216 7.30 0.71 18.33
CA ALA A 216 5.91 0.91 17.95
C ALA A 216 5.50 2.37 18.05
N VAL A 217 4.39 2.70 17.39
CA VAL A 217 3.75 4.00 17.50
C VAL A 217 2.49 3.87 18.34
N GLU A 218 2.45 4.60 19.45
CA GLU A 218 1.27 4.72 20.32
C GLU A 218 0.51 6.01 19.99
N PHE A 219 -0.79 5.92 19.80
CA PHE A 219 -1.65 7.07 19.50
C PHE A 219 -2.99 6.96 20.19
N VAL A 220 -3.69 8.09 20.31
CA VAL A 220 -5.00 8.15 20.98
C VAL A 220 -6.08 8.46 19.95
N ARG A 221 -7.17 7.70 20.00
CA ARG A 221 -8.40 7.97 19.24
C ARG A 221 -9.60 7.74 20.14
N ASP A 222 -10.49 8.73 20.20
CA ASP A 222 -11.73 8.68 20.99
C ASP A 222 -11.49 8.29 22.47
N GLY A 223 -10.42 8.84 23.06
CA GLY A 223 -10.03 8.61 24.46
C GLY A 223 -9.37 7.24 24.74
N LYS A 224 -9.22 6.38 23.73
CA LYS A 224 -8.56 5.08 23.83
C LYS A 224 -7.16 5.13 23.20
N THR A 225 -6.19 4.53 23.88
CA THR A 225 -4.83 4.36 23.36
C THR A 225 -4.76 3.12 22.46
N TYR A 226 -4.13 3.27 21.31
CA TYR A 226 -3.82 2.22 20.35
C TYR A 226 -2.31 2.18 20.12
N ARG A 227 -1.82 1.02 19.68
CA ARG A 227 -0.41 0.76 19.43
C ARG A 227 -0.27 -0.05 18.14
N ILE A 228 0.71 0.31 17.31
CA ILE A 228 1.06 -0.45 16.10
C ILE A 228 2.57 -0.67 16.13
N GLU A 229 2.99 -1.94 16.17
CA GLU A 229 4.38 -2.37 16.00
C GLU A 229 4.84 -2.02 14.58
N ALA A 230 6.00 -1.36 14.49
CA ALA A 230 6.58 -0.96 13.22
C ALA A 230 7.59 -1.99 12.72
N LEU A 231 7.75 -2.04 11.40
CA LEU A 231 8.83 -2.74 10.72
C LEU A 231 9.80 -1.69 10.15
N ALA A 232 11.09 -2.05 10.09
CA ALA A 232 12.06 -1.26 9.33
C ALA A 232 12.25 -1.89 7.95
N GLU A 233 12.04 -1.12 6.89
CA GLU A 233 12.29 -1.56 5.49
C GLU A 233 13.74 -1.30 5.06
N ASP A 234 14.35 -0.26 5.61
CA ASP A 234 15.72 0.16 5.32
C ASP A 234 16.34 0.93 6.50
N ASP A 235 17.57 1.40 6.30
CA ASP A 235 18.32 2.17 7.29
C ASP A 235 17.91 3.66 7.34
N SER A 236 16.88 4.09 6.59
CA SER A 236 16.41 5.49 6.61
C SER A 236 15.74 5.88 7.94
N GLY A 237 15.28 4.86 8.68
CA GLY A 237 14.49 5.00 9.90
C GLY A 237 13.00 5.26 9.65
N ALA A 238 12.54 5.28 8.40
CA ALA A 238 11.11 5.25 8.09
C ALA A 238 10.46 3.98 8.67
N LEU A 239 9.19 4.10 9.03
CA LEU A 239 8.42 3.06 9.68
C LEU A 239 7.41 2.50 8.69
N PHE A 240 7.44 1.18 8.50
CA PHE A 240 6.44 0.46 7.73
C PHE A 240 5.46 -0.22 8.67
N LEU A 241 4.18 0.15 8.55
CA LEU A 241 3.13 -0.32 9.44
C LEU A 241 2.19 -1.26 8.69
N VAL A 242 2.16 -2.52 9.11
CA VAL A 242 1.23 -3.53 8.59
C VAL A 242 0.14 -3.75 9.62
N PHE A 243 -1.10 -3.37 9.31
CA PHE A 243 -2.19 -3.36 10.29
C PHE A 243 -3.51 -3.90 9.73
N ALA A 244 -4.32 -4.45 10.62
CA ALA A 244 -5.74 -4.72 10.35
C ALA A 244 -6.58 -3.88 11.31
N ASP A 245 -7.79 -3.53 10.90
CA ASP A 245 -8.70 -2.72 11.70
C ASP A 245 -10.15 -3.20 11.48
N ARG A 246 -11.13 -2.59 12.14
CA ARG A 246 -12.54 -3.01 12.03
C ARG A 246 -13.14 -2.78 10.63
N THR A 247 -12.48 -2.05 9.75
CA THR A 247 -12.87 -1.93 8.33
C THR A 247 -12.34 -3.07 7.47
N SER A 248 -11.41 -3.90 7.95
CA SER A 248 -10.87 -5.03 7.18
C SER A 248 -12.00 -6.03 6.88
N GLY A 249 -12.27 -6.26 5.59
CA GLY A 249 -13.41 -7.07 5.13
C GLY A 249 -14.76 -6.36 5.21
N HIS A 250 -14.79 -5.13 5.71
CA HIS A 250 -15.97 -4.28 5.90
C HIS A 250 -15.77 -2.89 5.26
N GLY A 251 -15.02 -2.84 4.15
CA GLY A 251 -14.75 -1.62 3.39
C GLY A 251 -13.29 -1.48 2.95
N SER A 252 -12.32 -2.00 3.70
CA SER A 252 -10.90 -2.12 3.29
C SER A 252 -10.53 -3.56 2.95
N TYR A 253 -9.36 -3.75 2.35
CA TYR A 253 -8.85 -5.07 2.00
C TYR A 253 -8.89 -6.05 3.20
N PRO A 254 -9.44 -7.27 3.03
CA PRO A 254 -9.69 -8.19 4.15
C PRO A 254 -8.46 -8.59 4.96
N ALA A 255 -7.29 -8.68 4.33
CA ALA A 255 -6.07 -9.11 5.01
C ALA A 255 -5.33 -7.98 5.75
N GLY A 256 -5.83 -6.75 5.70
CA GLY A 256 -5.19 -5.57 6.28
C GLY A 256 -4.59 -4.62 5.26
N ARG A 257 -4.04 -3.50 5.74
CA ARG A 257 -3.48 -2.43 4.92
C ARG A 257 -2.09 -2.05 5.41
N PHE A 258 -1.38 -1.31 4.56
CA PHE A 258 -0.08 -0.77 4.86
C PHE A 258 -0.16 0.74 5.10
N LEU A 259 0.77 1.26 5.89
CA LEU A 259 0.98 2.69 6.07
C LEU A 259 2.47 2.95 6.28
N ASP A 260 3.03 3.79 5.42
CA ASP A 260 4.39 4.29 5.58
C ASP A 260 4.36 5.56 6.43
N ALA A 261 5.21 5.62 7.44
CA ALA A 261 5.37 6.79 8.29
C ALA A 261 6.84 7.23 8.31
N ALA A 262 7.06 8.54 8.34
CA ALA A 262 8.41 9.07 8.50
C ALA A 262 9.01 8.65 9.86
N LYS A 263 10.34 8.66 9.94
CA LYS A 263 11.04 8.42 11.19
C LYS A 263 10.58 9.38 12.30
N PRO A 264 10.65 8.96 13.57
CA PRO A 264 10.30 9.83 14.69
C PRO A 264 11.09 11.14 14.66
N ASP A 265 10.43 12.25 14.98
CA ASP A 265 11.12 13.53 15.13
C ASP A 265 12.00 13.58 16.39
N ALA A 266 12.69 14.70 16.61
CA ALA A 266 13.58 14.87 17.76
C ALA A 266 12.86 14.79 19.13
N GLN A 267 11.53 14.87 19.15
CA GLN A 267 10.69 14.71 20.34
C GLN A 267 10.07 13.29 20.42
N GLY A 268 10.43 12.39 19.52
CA GLY A 268 9.89 11.04 19.43
C GLY A 268 8.45 10.99 18.93
N ARG A 269 7.99 12.01 18.19
CA ARG A 269 6.64 12.02 17.60
C ARG A 269 6.67 11.45 16.20
N VAL A 270 5.60 10.75 15.83
CA VAL A 270 5.37 10.19 14.50
C VAL A 270 4.01 10.63 14.01
N VAL A 271 3.93 11.09 12.77
CA VAL A 271 2.65 11.41 12.12
C VAL A 271 2.12 10.13 11.46
N LEU A 272 0.95 9.68 11.89
CA LEU A 272 0.18 8.61 11.28
C LEU A 272 -0.93 9.21 10.42
N ASP A 273 -0.72 9.28 9.10
CA ASP A 273 -1.75 9.77 8.18
C ASP A 273 -2.50 8.59 7.55
N PHE A 274 -3.55 8.11 8.22
CA PHE A 274 -4.36 7.00 7.73
C PHE A 274 -5.12 7.32 6.43
N ASN A 275 -5.18 8.58 6.00
CA ASN A 275 -5.68 8.92 4.65
C ASN A 275 -4.77 8.39 3.53
N ARG A 276 -3.54 8.01 3.88
CA ARG A 276 -2.54 7.40 2.99
C ARG A 276 -2.32 5.91 3.29
N ALA A 277 -3.17 5.29 4.13
CA ALA A 277 -3.16 3.85 4.26
C ALA A 277 -3.60 3.20 2.94
N TYR A 278 -2.85 2.22 2.48
CA TYR A 278 -3.01 1.63 1.14
C TYR A 278 -3.14 0.12 1.17
N ASP A 279 -3.79 -0.42 0.15
CA ASP A 279 -3.95 -1.86 -0.07
C ASP A 279 -2.59 -2.47 -0.47
N PRO A 280 -2.23 -3.62 0.13
CA PRO A 280 -0.98 -4.30 -0.20
C PRO A 280 -1.00 -4.83 -1.64
N PRO A 281 0.15 -5.13 -2.26
CA PRO A 281 0.21 -5.69 -3.62
C PRO A 281 -0.73 -6.87 -3.88
N CYS A 282 -0.96 -7.70 -2.86
CA CYS A 282 -1.80 -8.90 -2.90
C CYS A 282 -3.29 -8.59 -3.11
N ALA A 283 -3.72 -7.35 -2.89
CA ALA A 283 -5.05 -6.90 -3.27
C ALA A 283 -5.24 -6.79 -4.80
N PHE A 284 -4.14 -6.70 -5.57
CA PHE A 284 -4.19 -6.51 -7.02
C PHE A 284 -3.79 -7.77 -7.80
N THR A 285 -3.07 -8.69 -7.18
CA THR A 285 -2.49 -9.86 -7.85
C THR A 285 -2.27 -11.05 -6.90
N PRO A 286 -2.53 -12.29 -7.33
CA PRO A 286 -2.27 -13.48 -6.52
C PRO A 286 -0.77 -13.85 -6.42
N PHE A 287 0.09 -13.17 -7.18
CA PHE A 287 1.51 -13.52 -7.30
C PHE A 287 2.43 -12.74 -6.33
N ALA A 288 1.85 -11.89 -5.48
CA ALA A 288 2.57 -11.16 -4.45
C ALA A 288 2.65 -11.96 -3.14
N THR A 289 3.67 -11.66 -2.32
CA THR A 289 3.98 -12.35 -1.05
C THR A 289 3.93 -11.35 0.10
N CYS A 290 2.76 -10.78 0.36
CA CYS A 290 2.62 -9.64 1.27
C CYS A 290 2.65 -10.09 2.73
N PRO A 291 3.31 -9.34 3.63
CA PRO A 291 3.21 -9.57 5.07
C PRO A 291 1.76 -9.38 5.55
N LEU A 292 1.37 -10.21 6.51
CA LEU A 292 0.11 -10.09 7.23
C LEU A 292 0.30 -9.29 8.52
N PRO A 293 -0.73 -8.56 8.98
CA PRO A 293 -0.69 -7.89 10.28
C PRO A 293 -0.44 -8.88 11.41
N PRO A 294 0.64 -8.67 12.21
CA PRO A 294 0.85 -9.47 13.41
C PRO A 294 -0.32 -9.25 14.38
N PRO A 295 -0.57 -10.18 15.32
CA PRO A 295 -1.69 -10.08 16.26
C PRO A 295 -1.78 -8.72 16.97
N GLU A 296 -0.64 -8.14 17.32
CA GLU A 296 -0.49 -6.85 18.00
C GLU A 296 -1.00 -5.67 17.15
N ASN A 297 -0.97 -5.79 15.82
CA ASN A 297 -1.40 -4.75 14.88
C ASN A 297 -2.84 -4.94 14.38
N ARG A 298 -3.64 -5.77 15.06
CA ARG A 298 -5.06 -5.97 14.76
C ARG A 298 -5.89 -5.10 15.68
N LEU A 299 -6.19 -3.90 15.19
CA LEU A 299 -6.79 -2.84 15.98
C LEU A 299 -8.30 -3.02 16.12
N ASP A 300 -8.78 -2.93 17.36
CA ASP A 300 -10.19 -2.73 17.66
C ASP A 300 -10.60 -1.26 17.46
N LEU A 301 -10.44 -0.78 16.22
CA LEU A 301 -10.71 0.58 15.77
C LEU A 301 -11.22 0.53 14.32
N ALA A 302 -12.26 1.27 13.96
CA ALA A 302 -12.67 1.40 12.56
C ALA A 302 -11.96 2.60 11.91
N ILE A 303 -11.05 2.34 10.97
CA ILE A 303 -10.27 3.38 10.30
C ILE A 303 -10.88 3.66 8.92
N THR A 304 -11.82 4.60 8.87
CA THR A 304 -12.56 5.00 7.65
C THR A 304 -11.83 6.09 6.86
N ALA A 305 -10.54 5.88 6.60
CA ALA A 305 -9.66 6.74 5.81
C ALA A 305 -8.71 5.88 4.97
N GLY A 306 -8.19 6.41 3.86
CA GLY A 306 -7.26 5.68 2.97
C GLY A 306 -7.96 4.92 1.85
N GLU A 307 -7.25 3.93 1.30
CA GLU A 307 -7.74 3.01 0.26
C GLU A 307 -8.81 2.08 0.82
N LYS A 308 -9.93 1.98 0.08
CA LYS A 308 -10.94 0.93 0.24
C LYS A 308 -10.51 -0.31 -0.53
N ALA A 309 -11.12 -1.45 -0.20
CA ALA A 309 -10.88 -2.71 -0.88
C ALA A 309 -10.97 -2.54 -2.40
N TYR A 310 -9.89 -2.92 -3.09
CA TYR A 310 -9.87 -2.93 -4.55
C TYR A 310 -10.99 -3.80 -5.14
N ALA A 311 -11.75 -3.22 -6.06
CA ALA A 311 -12.79 -3.93 -6.81
C ALA A 311 -12.18 -4.49 -8.09
N HIS A 312 -11.98 -5.81 -8.14
CA HIS A 312 -11.45 -6.45 -9.34
C HIS A 312 -12.42 -6.28 -10.53
N PRO A 313 -11.92 -5.94 -11.73
CA PRO A 313 -12.78 -5.81 -12.91
C PRO A 313 -13.62 -7.06 -13.20
N GLU A 314 -13.10 -8.26 -12.90
CA GLU A 314 -13.77 -9.55 -13.09
C GLU A 314 -14.87 -9.85 -12.04
N SER A 315 -14.96 -9.07 -10.95
CA SER A 315 -15.98 -9.24 -9.92
C SER A 315 -17.18 -8.30 -10.08
N ALA A 316 -17.23 -7.51 -11.15
CA ALA A 316 -18.45 -6.82 -11.52
C ALA A 316 -19.47 -7.89 -11.96
N PRO A 317 -20.66 -8.00 -11.31
CA PRO A 317 -21.68 -8.90 -11.80
C PRO A 317 -22.00 -8.52 -13.24
N ASP A 318 -21.99 -9.52 -14.13
CA ASP A 318 -22.47 -9.36 -15.51
C ASP A 318 -23.72 -8.50 -15.47
N LYS A 319 -23.64 -7.31 -16.07
CA LYS A 319 -24.85 -6.54 -16.33
C LYS A 319 -25.71 -7.44 -17.20
N GLU A 320 -26.79 -7.97 -16.63
CA GLU A 320 -27.82 -8.73 -17.31
C GLU A 320 -28.03 -8.13 -18.70
N VAL A 321 -27.61 -8.88 -19.72
CA VAL A 321 -28.04 -8.64 -21.09
C VAL A 321 -29.54 -8.97 -21.10
N ARG A 322 -30.35 -7.93 -20.99
CA ARG A 322 -31.77 -7.96 -21.36
C ARG A 322 -31.92 -7.72 -22.86
#